data_AF-A0AAJ3UYY1-F1
#
_entry.id   AF-A0AAJ3UYY1-F1
#
_cell.length_a   1.000
_cell.length_b   1.000
_cell.length_c   1.000
_cell.angle_alpha   90.00
_cell.angle_beta   90.00
_cell.angle_gamma   90.00
#
_symmetry.space_group_name_H-M   'P 1'
#
loop_
_entity.id
_entity.type
_entity.pdbx_description
1 polymer ?
#
loop_
_entity_poly.entity_id
_entity_poly.type
_entity_poly.pdbx_seq_one_letter_code
_entity_poly.pdbx_strand_id
1 'polypeptide(L)'
;MATIANKVTVGFSSTLTLNEQELRALEAIVGYGYESFITCFKKHMGEAYIRGYEGGAESLFQAIRRDVMPALRKIDTARKAIAEVAA
;
A
#
# COMPACT_ATOMS: atom_id res chain seq x y z
N MET A 1 1.18 -37.29 26.00
CA MET A 1 0.54 -36.10 26.58
C MET A 1 0.29 -35.12 25.45
N ALA A 2 -0.97 -34.83 25.11
CA ALA A 2 -1.30 -33.86 24.07
C ALA A 2 -1.30 -32.46 24.69
N THR A 3 -0.41 -31.58 24.23
CA THR A 3 -0.37 -30.18 24.64
C THR A 3 -1.44 -29.44 23.85
N ILE A 4 -2.53 -29.05 24.52
CA ILE A 4 -3.56 -28.19 23.92
C ILE A 4 -3.05 -26.76 23.98
N ALA A 5 -2.62 -26.22 22.84
CA ALA A 5 -2.26 -24.81 22.69
C ALA A 5 -3.48 -24.03 22.19
N ASN A 6 -4.09 -23.23 23.07
CA ASN A 6 -5.21 -22.37 22.71
C ASN A 6 -4.66 -21.12 21.98
N LYS A 7 -4.95 -20.98 20.68
CA LYS A 7 -4.47 -19.84 19.86
C LYS A 7 -5.60 -18.82 19.71
N VAL A 8 -5.54 -17.74 20.48
CA VAL A 8 -6.44 -16.59 20.31
C VAL A 8 -5.83 -15.63 19.29
N THR A 9 -6.59 -15.28 18.24
CA THR A 9 -6.17 -14.31 17.22
C THR A 9 -7.15 -13.14 17.22
N VAL A 10 -6.64 -11.91 17.36
CA VAL A 10 -7.43 -10.68 17.28
C VAL A 10 -7.08 -9.97 15.98
N GLY A 11 -8.08 -9.75 15.12
CA GLY A 11 -7.93 -9.04 13.85
C GLY A 11 -8.55 -7.65 13.92
N PHE A 12 -7.82 -6.66 13.41
CA PHE A 12 -8.33 -5.29 13.22
C PHE A 12 -8.33 -4.97 11.74
N SER A 13 -9.37 -4.26 11.28
CA SER A 13 -9.47 -3.80 9.90
C SER A 13 -10.11 -2.42 9.84
N SER A 14 -9.76 -1.65 8.81
CA SER A 14 -10.37 -0.37 8.48
C SER A 14 -10.43 -0.23 6.97
N THR A 15 -11.46 0.44 6.48
CA THR A 15 -11.67 0.69 5.04
C THR A 15 -11.33 2.13 4.73
N LEU A 16 -10.44 2.34 3.76
CA LEU A 16 -10.11 3.65 3.22
C LEU A 16 -10.56 3.71 1.76
N THR A 17 -11.40 4.70 1.42
CA THR A 17 -11.81 4.97 0.04
C THR A 17 -10.92 6.05 -0.52
N LEU A 18 -10.37 5.81 -1.72
CA LEU A 18 -9.44 6.72 -2.39
C LEU A 18 -9.96 7.04 -3.79
N ASN A 19 -9.79 8.28 -4.21
CA ASN A 19 -10.04 8.69 -5.59
C ASN A 19 -8.84 8.35 -6.50
N GLU A 20 -8.99 8.50 -7.81
CA GLU A 20 -7.93 8.18 -8.78
C GLU A 20 -6.62 8.96 -8.52
N GLN A 21 -6.71 10.24 -8.17
CA GLN A 21 -5.54 11.08 -7.93
C GLN A 21 -4.75 10.61 -6.71
N GLU A 22 -5.45 10.24 -5.64
CA GLU A 22 -4.84 9.68 -4.42
C GLU A 22 -4.21 8.31 -4.68
N LEU A 23 -4.87 7.46 -5.48
CA LEU A 23 -4.31 6.16 -5.88
C LEU A 23 -3.01 6.34 -6.69
N ARG A 24 -2.97 7.29 -7.63
CA ARG A 24 -1.76 7.62 -8.40
C ARG A 24 -0.66 8.20 -7.51
N ALA A 25 -1.01 9.01 -6.51
CA ALA A 25 -0.04 9.50 -5.53
C ALA A 25 0.59 8.35 -4.73
N LEU A 26 -0.22 7.37 -4.30
CA LEU A 26 0.27 6.17 -3.64
C LEU A 26 1.18 5.32 -4.53
N GLU A 27 0.85 5.18 -5.83
CA GLU A 27 1.74 4.54 -6.81
C GLU A 27 3.09 5.24 -6.88
N ALA A 28 3.10 6.57 -7.00
CA ALA A 28 4.33 7.34 -7.08
C ALA A 28 5.20 7.17 -5.81
N ILE A 29 4.59 7.19 -4.63
CA ILE A 29 5.30 7.01 -3.36
C ILE A 29 5.92 5.61 -3.27
N VAL A 30 5.14 4.58 -3.59
CA VAL A 30 5.56 3.17 -3.45
C VAL A 30 6.45 2.70 -4.60
N GLY A 31 6.45 3.42 -5.73
CA GLY A 31 7.28 3.16 -6.90
C GLY A 31 8.77 3.10 -6.60
N TYR A 32 9.27 3.98 -5.72
CA TYR A 32 10.67 4.02 -5.30
C TYR A 32 11.12 2.81 -4.46
N GLY A 33 10.16 2.05 -3.93
CA GLY A 33 10.42 0.92 -3.05
C GLY A 33 10.58 1.30 -1.59
N TYR A 34 10.34 0.31 -0.74
CA TYR A 34 10.36 0.47 0.72
C TYR A 34 11.73 0.93 1.23
N GLU A 35 12.82 0.31 0.79
CA GLU A 35 14.19 0.64 1.22
C GLU A 35 14.57 2.10 0.98
N SER A 36 14.30 2.59 -0.23
CA SER A 36 14.54 4.00 -0.60
C SER A 36 13.70 4.94 0.28
N PHE A 37 12.43 4.60 0.50
CA PHE A 37 11.52 5.37 1.31
C PHE A 37 11.98 5.43 2.77
N ILE A 38 12.21 4.29 3.42
CA ILE A 38 12.52 4.24 4.85
C ILE A 38 13.87 4.90 5.16
N THR A 39 14.85 4.75 4.26
CA THR A 39 16.15 5.41 4.38
C THR A 39 16.00 6.94 4.35
N CYS A 40 15.26 7.46 3.38
CA CYS A 40 15.01 8.90 3.25
C CYS A 40 14.17 9.44 4.42
N PHE A 41 13.12 8.70 4.79
CA PHE A 41 12.23 9.05 5.90
C PHE A 41 13.01 9.18 7.21
N LYS A 42 13.79 8.16 7.58
CA LYS A 42 14.60 8.19 8.81
C LYS A 42 15.62 9.34 8.80
N LYS A 43 16.23 9.60 7.64
CA LYS A 43 17.24 10.65 7.48
C LYS A 43 16.66 12.06 7.64
N HIS A 44 15.47 12.32 7.12
CA HIS A 44 14.92 13.68 7.01
C HIS A 44 13.75 13.98 7.94
N MET A 45 12.91 12.99 8.25
CA MET A 45 11.73 13.13 9.13
C MET A 45 12.03 12.68 10.57
N GLY A 46 13.05 11.82 10.74
CA GLY A 46 13.46 11.28 12.02
C GLY A 46 12.91 9.87 12.28
N GLU A 47 13.76 9.05 12.89
CA GLU A 47 13.51 7.62 13.10
C GLU A 47 12.39 7.34 14.13
N ALA A 48 12.20 8.23 15.10
CA ALA A 48 11.26 8.03 16.22
C ALA A 48 9.81 7.78 15.77
N TYR A 49 9.40 8.34 14.62
CA TYR A 49 8.04 8.21 14.10
C TYR A 49 7.75 6.85 13.45
N ILE A 50 8.78 6.15 12.97
CA ILE A 50 8.60 4.93 12.17
C ILE A 50 9.21 3.68 12.79
N ARG A 51 10.16 3.83 13.74
CA ARG A 51 10.92 2.73 14.36
C ARG A 51 10.06 1.55 14.81
N GLY A 52 8.93 1.81 15.46
CA GLY A 52 8.03 0.77 15.96
C GLY A 52 7.17 0.10 14.88
N TYR A 53 7.15 0.64 13.68
CA TYR A 53 6.20 0.29 12.60
C TYR A 53 6.89 -0.05 11.28
N GLU A 54 8.21 -0.24 11.27
CA GLU A 54 8.98 -0.47 10.03
C GLU A 54 8.49 -1.68 9.24
N GLY A 55 8.26 -2.81 9.91
CA GLY A 55 7.69 -4.01 9.26
C GLY A 55 6.25 -3.80 8.79
N GLY A 56 5.48 -2.96 9.50
CA GLY A 56 4.14 -2.56 9.07
C GLY A 56 4.18 -1.70 7.80
N ALA A 57 5.13 -0.77 7.72
CA ALA A 57 5.35 0.05 6.54
C ALA A 57 5.83 -0.77 5.34
N GLU A 58 6.72 -1.76 5.55
CA GLU A 58 7.12 -2.69 4.50
C GLU A 58 5.92 -3.49 3.98
N SER A 59 5.15 -4.10 4.88
CA SER A 59 3.94 -4.84 4.54
C SER A 59 2.91 -3.95 3.82
N LEU A 60 2.79 -2.68 4.19
CA LEU A 60 1.91 -1.73 3.53
C LEU A 60 2.36 -1.46 2.08
N PHE A 61 3.66 -1.24 1.85
CA PHE A 61 4.20 -1.05 0.50
C PHE A 61 3.92 -2.27 -0.38
N GLN A 62 4.06 -3.48 0.16
CA GLN A 62 3.73 -4.71 -0.56
C GLN A 62 2.24 -4.82 -0.88
N ALA A 63 1.37 -4.49 0.08
CA ALA A 63 -0.08 -4.50 -0.12
C ALA A 63 -0.51 -3.50 -1.20
N ILE A 64 0.03 -2.27 -1.19
CA ILE A 64 -0.25 -1.26 -2.21
C ILE A 64 0.21 -1.77 -3.59
N ARG A 65 1.41 -2.35 -3.70
CA ARG A 65 1.89 -2.92 -4.97
C ARG A 65 0.98 -4.02 -5.51
N ARG A 66 0.50 -4.90 -4.62
CA ARG A 66 -0.34 -6.04 -4.98
C ARG A 66 -1.75 -5.61 -5.35
N ASP A 67 -2.37 -4.71 -4.59
CA ASP A 67 -3.82 -4.48 -4.65
C ASP A 67 -4.17 -3.17 -5.39
N VAL A 68 -3.38 -2.12 -5.20
CA VAL A 68 -3.67 -0.78 -5.74
C VAL A 68 -3.18 -0.63 -7.18
N MET A 69 -1.99 -1.14 -7.52
CA MET A 69 -1.45 -0.99 -8.89
C MET A 69 -2.33 -1.66 -9.96
N PRO A 70 -2.89 -2.87 -9.74
CA PRO A 70 -3.82 -3.45 -10.70
C PRO A 70 -5.11 -2.64 -10.84
N ALA A 71 -5.58 -1.97 -9.79
CA ALA A 71 -6.77 -1.12 -9.86
C ALA A 71 -6.53 0.11 -10.75
N LEU A 72 -5.36 0.74 -10.66
CA LEU A 72 -4.97 1.85 -11.56
C LEU A 72 -4.92 1.42 -13.02
N ARG A 73 -4.36 0.25 -13.32
CA ARG A 73 -4.34 -0.29 -14.69
C ARG A 73 -5.74 -0.50 -15.27
N LYS A 74 -6.71 -0.90 -14.42
CA LYS A 74 -8.12 -1.01 -14.83
C LYS A 74 -8.72 0.36 -15.15
N ILE A 75 -8.41 1.39 -14.37
CA ILE A 75 -8.84 2.77 -14.64
C ILE A 75 -8.27 3.26 -15.98
N ASP A 76 -6.98 3.01 -16.24
CA ASP A 76 -6.36 3.38 -17.52
C ASP A 76 -7.00 2.67 -18.71
N THR A 77 -7.35 1.39 -18.55
CA THR A 77 -8.03 0.59 -19.57
C THR A 77 -9.45 1.14 -19.83
N ALA A 78 -10.19 1.46 -18.78
CA ALA A 78 -11.52 2.05 -18.88
C ALA A 78 -11.48 3.42 -19.60
N ARG A 79 -10.50 4.26 -19.28
CA ARG A 79 -10.30 5.55 -19.97
C ARG A 79 -10.06 5.38 -21.46
N LYS A 80 -9.23 4.41 -21.87
CA LYS A 80 -8.97 4.14 -23.29
C LYS A 80 -10.23 3.68 -24.01
N ALA A 81 -10.97 2.73 -23.44
CA ALA A 81 -12.20 2.23 -24.01
C ALA A 81 -13.25 3.35 -24.19
N ILE A 82 -13.38 4.24 -23.20
CA ILE A 82 -14.30 5.40 -23.29
C ILE A 82 -13.86 6.36 -24.40
N ALA A 83 -12.56 6.64 -24.51
CA ALA A 83 -12.04 7.52 -25.55
C ALA A 83 -12.24 6.96 -26.97
N GLU A 84 -12.12 5.64 -27.15
CA GLU A 84 -12.38 4.96 -28.42
C GLU A 84 -13.85 5.00 -28.84
N VAL A 85 -14.79 4.91 -27.88
CA VAL A 85 -16.23 5.00 -28.16
C VAL A 85 -16.68 6.44 -28.44
N ALA A 86 -15.99 7.42 -27.89
CA ALA A 86 -16.30 8.84 -28.08
C ALA A 86 -15.70 9.46 -29.36
N ALA A 87 -14.85 8.72 -30.07
CA ALA A 87 -14.21 9.11 -31.33
C ALA A 87 -15.02 8.63 -32.55
#